data_AF-A0AAD5JYC9-F1
#
_entry.id   AF-A0AAD5JYC9-F1
#
_cell.length_a   1.000
_cell.length_b   1.000
_cell.length_c   1.000
_cell.angle_alpha   90.00
_cell.angle_beta   90.00
_cell.angle_gamma   90.00
#
_symmetry.space_group_name_H-M   'P 1'
#
loop_
_entity.id
_entity.type
_entity.pdbx_description
1 polymer ?
#
loop_
_entity_poly.entity_id
_entity_poly.type
_entity_poly.pdbx_seq_one_letter_code
_entity_poly.pdbx_strand_id
1 'polypeptide(L)'
;YIIGNNEWSNGSRSDVVLEPKSLTLSLPPIIIEIQHSVDTSFMKRAIDYFLQAFDRYKNDPILLVICPNRVSSNVLENKPLVYSFPCNFWAKECLIINKESVEVNETTTHLNPFVALGIFL
;
A
#
# COMPACT_ATOMS: atom_id res chain seq x y z
N TYR A 1 4.86 -13.86 -3.45
CA TYR A 1 3.49 -13.68 -2.97
C TYR A 1 2.49 -14.44 -3.83
N ILE A 2 1.33 -14.78 -3.27
CA ILE A 2 0.13 -15.29 -3.94
C ILE A 2 -1.05 -14.37 -3.60
N ILE A 3 -2.10 -14.39 -4.41
CA ILE A 3 -3.34 -13.65 -4.11
C ILE A 3 -4.04 -14.34 -2.94
N GLY A 4 -4.28 -13.57 -1.88
CA GLY A 4 -4.93 -14.00 -0.65
C GLY A 4 -6.41 -13.66 -0.60
N ASN A 5 -7.05 -14.02 0.52
CA ASN A 5 -8.43 -13.62 0.79
C ASN A 5 -8.49 -12.14 1.21
N ASN A 6 -9.21 -11.33 0.43
CA ASN A 6 -9.38 -9.89 0.65
C ASN A 6 -10.60 -9.51 1.48
N GLU A 7 -11.40 -10.47 1.94
CA GLU A 7 -12.50 -10.25 2.86
C GLU A 7 -12.03 -10.35 4.32
N TRP A 8 -12.47 -9.40 5.14
CA TRP A 8 -12.08 -9.27 6.54
C TRP A 8 -13.19 -9.75 7.50
N SER A 9 -12.88 -9.91 8.78
CA SER A 9 -13.81 -10.53 9.74
C SER A 9 -15.06 -9.69 10.00
N ASN A 10 -14.99 -8.38 9.77
CA ASN A 10 -16.14 -7.48 9.83
C ASN A 10 -16.94 -7.37 8.52
N GLY A 11 -16.64 -8.21 7.52
CA GLY A 11 -17.31 -8.23 6.21
C GLY A 11 -16.84 -7.14 5.24
N SER A 12 -15.90 -6.28 5.65
CA SER A 12 -15.26 -5.33 4.74
C SER A 12 -14.28 -6.04 3.79
N ARG A 13 -13.90 -5.35 2.71
CA ARG A 13 -13.01 -5.90 1.68
C ARG A 13 -11.94 -4.90 1.27
N SER A 14 -10.69 -5.35 1.22
CA SER A 14 -9.62 -4.61 0.54
C SER A 14 -9.60 -4.93 -0.96
N ASP A 15 -8.93 -4.11 -1.77
CA ASP A 15 -8.86 -4.37 -3.21
C ASP A 15 -8.04 -5.63 -3.50
N VAL A 16 -6.81 -5.72 -2.98
CA VAL A 16 -5.94 -6.90 -3.15
C VAL A 16 -5.18 -7.22 -1.87
N VAL A 17 -5.10 -8.52 -1.54
CA VAL A 17 -4.20 -9.04 -0.51
C VAL A 17 -3.19 -9.98 -1.15
N LEU A 18 -1.92 -9.79 -0.83
CA LEU A 18 -0.82 -10.63 -1.25
C LEU A 18 -0.22 -11.32 -0.04
N GLU A 19 -0.30 -12.63 -0.03
CA GLU A 19 0.20 -13.47 1.05
C GLU A 19 1.58 -14.06 0.69
N PRO A 20 2.48 -14.28 1.66
CA PRO A 20 3.73 -14.98 1.43
C PRO A 20 3.50 -16.37 0.80
N LYS A 21 4.27 -16.71 -0.24
CA LYS A 21 4.20 -18.06 -0.87
C LYS A 21 4.61 -19.17 0.09
N SER A 22 5.51 -18.86 1.01
CA SER A 22 5.98 -19.78 2.03
C SER A 22 5.88 -19.13 3.39
N LEU A 23 5.25 -19.85 4.32
CA LEU A 23 5.17 -19.46 5.73
C LEU A 23 6.57 -19.45 6.40
N THR A 24 7.56 -20.12 5.80
CA THR A 24 8.94 -20.15 6.33
C THR A 24 9.72 -18.87 6.06
N LEU A 25 9.28 -18.03 5.10
CA LEU A 25 10.04 -16.86 4.68
C LEU A 25 9.80 -15.61 5.55
N SER A 26 8.95 -15.69 6.59
CA SER A 26 8.60 -14.58 7.51
C SER A 26 8.35 -13.25 6.79
N LEU A 27 7.81 -13.31 5.56
CA LEU A 27 7.50 -12.12 4.78
C LEU A 27 6.20 -11.50 5.30
N PRO A 28 6.10 -10.17 5.33
CA PRO A 28 4.86 -9.50 5.71
C PRO A 28 3.81 -9.71 4.61
N PRO A 29 2.52 -9.84 4.96
CA PRO A 29 1.44 -9.71 3.96
C PRO A 29 1.43 -8.29 3.38
N ILE A 30 1.04 -8.16 2.11
CA ILE A 30 0.92 -6.85 1.45
C ILE A 30 -0.55 -6.62 1.12
N ILE A 31 -1.10 -5.49 1.54
CA ILE A 31 -2.44 -5.04 1.16
C ILE A 31 -2.25 -3.91 0.16
N ILE A 32 -2.91 -4.03 -1.00
CA ILE A 32 -2.88 -3.02 -2.05
C ILE A 32 -4.27 -2.40 -2.16
N GLU A 33 -4.31 -1.07 -2.14
CA GLU A 33 -5.52 -0.27 -2.30
C GLU A 33 -5.34 0.69 -3.48
N ILE A 34 -6.35 0.77 -4.33
CA ILE A 34 -6.40 1.71 -5.45
C ILE A 34 -7.45 2.76 -5.08
N GLN A 35 -7.00 3.97 -4.78
CA GLN A 35 -7.86 5.03 -4.28
C GLN A 35 -7.69 6.29 -5.10
N HIS A 36 -8.79 6.95 -5.45
CA HIS A 36 -8.73 8.21 -6.18
C HIS A 36 -8.11 9.35 -5.33
N SER A 37 -8.32 9.31 -4.01
CA SER A 37 -7.75 10.27 -3.05
C SER A 37 -7.50 9.60 -1.71
N VAL A 38 -6.42 9.99 -1.02
CA VAL A 38 -6.11 9.51 0.33
C VAL A 38 -6.64 10.53 1.35
N ASP A 39 -7.78 10.20 1.97
CA ASP A 39 -8.40 10.99 3.04
C ASP A 39 -8.40 10.27 4.39
N THR A 40 -8.85 10.95 5.45
CA THR A 40 -8.90 10.38 6.79
C THR A 40 -9.84 9.18 6.90
N SER A 41 -10.93 9.15 6.14
CA SER A 41 -11.90 8.06 6.17
C SER A 41 -11.30 6.79 5.58
N PHE A 42 -10.60 6.92 4.45
CA PHE A 42 -9.81 5.86 3.85
C PHE A 42 -8.73 5.37 4.80
N MET A 43 -7.92 6.27 5.40
CA MET A 43 -6.84 5.85 6.30
C MET A 43 -7.37 5.09 7.52
N LYS A 44 -8.50 5.51 8.10
CA LYS A 44 -9.15 4.77 9.20
C LYS A 44 -9.59 3.37 8.77
N ARG A 45 -10.17 3.25 7.57
CA ARG A 45 -10.55 1.95 6.99
C ARG A 45 -9.34 1.06 6.72
N ALA A 46 -8.27 1.63 6.17
CA ALA A 46 -7.02 0.91 5.96
C ALA A 46 -6.42 0.41 7.28
N ILE A 47 -6.39 1.24 8.33
CA ILE A 47 -5.94 0.81 9.67
C ILE A 47 -6.77 -0.38 10.19
N ASP A 48 -8.09 -0.35 10.02
CA ASP A 48 -8.96 -1.46 10.42
C ASP A 48 -8.65 -2.76 9.66
N TYR A 49 -8.33 -2.69 8.37
CA TYR A 49 -7.87 -3.86 7.60
C TYR A 49 -6.56 -4.40 8.16
N PHE A 50 -5.68 -3.52 8.60
CA PHE A 50 -4.33 -3.86 9.05
C PHE A 50 -4.34 -4.56 10.41
N LEU A 51 -5.21 -4.12 11.31
CA LEU A 51 -5.46 -4.80 12.58
C LEU A 51 -6.00 -6.22 12.33
N GLN A 52 -6.95 -6.37 11.40
CA GLN A 52 -7.49 -7.68 11.03
C GLN A 52 -6.46 -8.56 10.31
N ALA A 53 -5.59 -7.98 9.49
CA ALA A 53 -4.50 -8.70 8.83
C ALA A 53 -3.43 -9.15 9.83
N PHE A 54 -3.08 -8.31 10.81
CA PHE A 54 -2.20 -8.70 11.90
C PHE A 54 -2.79 -9.88 12.67
N ASP A 55 -4.09 -9.85 12.96
CA ASP A 55 -4.77 -10.96 13.62
C ASP A 55 -4.73 -12.25 12.81
N ARG A 56 -4.86 -12.15 11.48
CA ARG A 56 -4.86 -13.29 10.55
C ARG A 56 -3.46 -13.89 10.35
N TYR A 57 -2.45 -13.06 10.13
CA TYR A 57 -1.12 -13.49 9.70
C TYR A 57 -0.05 -13.44 10.80
N LYS A 58 -0.34 -12.82 11.94
CA LYS A 58 0.57 -12.62 13.08
C LYS A 58 1.89 -11.93 12.67
N ASN A 59 1.80 -11.04 11.70
CA ASN A 59 2.93 -10.27 11.16
C ASN A 59 2.41 -8.91 10.68
N ASP A 60 3.20 -7.85 10.85
CA ASP A 60 2.80 -6.51 10.47
C ASP A 60 2.71 -6.38 8.93
N PRO A 61 1.52 -6.08 8.37
CA PRO A 61 1.34 -5.90 6.93
C PRO A 61 2.08 -4.67 6.36
N ILE A 62 2.30 -4.68 5.05
CA ILE A 62 2.71 -3.51 4.26
C ILE A 62 1.48 -2.96 3.52
N LEU A 63 1.23 -1.66 3.59
CA LEU A 63 0.23 -0.96 2.77
C LEU A 63 0.89 -0.39 1.53
N LEU A 64 0.34 -0.72 0.36
CA LEU A 64 0.63 -0.03 -0.88
C LEU A 64 -0.64 0.64 -1.38
N VAL A 65 -0.66 1.97 -1.38
CA VAL A 65 -1.75 2.77 -1.93
C VAL A 65 -1.32 3.29 -3.29
N ILE A 66 -2.14 3.05 -4.31
CA ILE A 66 -1.98 3.67 -5.63
C ILE A 66 -3.02 4.79 -5.71
N CYS A 67 -2.54 6.03 -5.70
CA CYS A 67 -3.36 7.22 -5.65
C CYS A 67 -2.95 8.23 -6.71
N PRO A 68 -3.63 8.32 -7.86
CA PRO A 68 -3.23 9.22 -8.95
C PRO A 68 -3.37 10.70 -8.59
N ASN A 69 -4.24 11.07 -7.64
CA ASN A 69 -4.46 12.48 -7.23
C ASN A 69 -3.89 12.83 -5.85
N ARG A 70 -4.28 14.01 -5.34
CA ARG A 70 -3.79 14.64 -4.13
C ARG A 70 -3.76 13.69 -2.93
N VAL A 71 -2.57 13.58 -2.36
CA VAL A 71 -2.37 13.08 -1.01
C VAL A 71 -2.48 14.29 -0.08
N SER A 72 -3.24 14.17 1.03
CA SER A 72 -3.32 15.26 2.01
C SER A 72 -1.92 15.63 2.51
N SER A 73 -1.67 16.91 2.81
CA SER A 73 -0.34 17.53 3.05
C SER A 73 0.48 16.98 4.24
N ASN A 74 0.05 15.87 4.85
CA ASN A 74 0.66 15.23 6.00
C ASN A 74 1.60 14.07 5.62
N VAL A 75 2.01 13.99 4.36
CA VAL A 75 2.89 12.94 3.85
C VAL A 75 4.33 13.36 4.09
N LEU A 76 4.97 12.67 5.04
CA LEU A 76 6.35 12.91 5.42
C LEU A 76 7.25 11.80 4.90
N GLU A 77 8.31 12.23 4.22
CA GLU A 77 9.42 11.50 3.62
C GLU A 77 9.23 11.05 2.16
N ASN A 78 9.91 11.78 1.28
CA ASN A 78 10.10 11.42 -0.12
C ASN A 78 11.12 10.28 -0.21
N LYS A 79 10.67 9.07 -0.52
CA LYS A 79 11.56 8.05 -1.09
C LYS A 79 11.53 8.22 -2.62
N PRO A 80 12.56 7.79 -3.36
CA PRO A 80 12.47 7.74 -4.81
C PRO A 80 11.23 6.92 -5.21
N LEU A 81 10.35 7.49 -6.03
CA LEU A 81 9.13 6.88 -6.59
C LEU A 81 7.90 6.73 -5.68
N VAL A 82 8.06 6.82 -4.36
CA VAL A 82 6.99 6.49 -3.43
C VAL A 82 7.07 7.40 -2.21
N TYR A 83 5.92 7.83 -1.71
CA TYR A 83 5.86 8.51 -0.43
C TYR A 83 5.68 7.52 0.72
N SER A 84 6.41 7.74 1.80
CA SER A 84 6.14 7.05 3.06
C SER A 84 5.05 7.78 3.84
N PHE A 85 4.14 7.05 4.47
CA PHE A 85 3.19 7.62 5.42
C PHE A 85 3.51 7.08 6.82
N PRO A 86 3.48 7.91 7.88
CA PRO A 86 3.73 7.45 9.25
C PRO A 86 2.77 6.32 9.66
N CYS A 87 3.31 5.13 9.88
CA CYS A 87 2.52 3.92 10.15
C CYS A 87 2.93 3.15 11.41
N ASN A 88 3.67 3.81 12.30
CA ASN A 88 4.12 3.23 13.55
C ASN A 88 2.93 2.63 14.32
N PHE A 89 3.12 1.42 14.85
CA PHE A 89 2.16 0.64 15.64
C PHE A 89 1.00 -0.04 14.89
N TRP A 90 0.83 0.17 13.59
CA TRP A 90 -0.25 -0.48 12.84
C TRP A 90 0.15 -1.08 11.48
N ALA A 91 1.33 -0.74 10.94
CA ALA A 91 1.87 -1.38 9.75
C ALA A 91 3.40 -1.44 9.81
N LYS A 92 3.98 -2.34 9.00
CA LYS A 92 5.42 -2.38 8.77
C LYS A 92 5.89 -1.21 7.90
N GLU A 93 5.19 -0.96 6.80
CA GLU A 93 5.41 0.18 5.92
C GLU A 93 4.07 0.63 5.33
N CYS A 94 3.90 1.94 5.12
CA CYS A 94 2.79 2.50 4.37
C CYS A 94 3.33 3.35 3.22
N LEU A 95 3.12 2.85 2.02
CA LEU A 95 3.69 3.34 0.78
C LEU A 95 2.59 3.90 -0.11
N ILE A 96 2.76 5.13 -0.59
CA ILE A 96 1.80 5.79 -1.47
C ILE A 96 2.50 6.14 -2.79
N ILE A 97 2.00 5.58 -3.89
CA ILE A 97 2.41 5.95 -5.24
C ILE A 97 1.41 7.01 -5.73
N ASN A 98 1.92 8.17 -6.15
CA ASN A 98 1.13 9.18 -6.83
C ASN A 98 1.77 9.62 -8.15
N LYS A 99 1.03 10.33 -9.00
CA LYS A 99 1.53 10.80 -10.28
C LYS A 99 2.77 11.69 -10.16
N GLU A 100 2.79 12.61 -9.20
CA GLU A 100 3.90 13.55 -8.97
C GLU A 100 5.23 12.85 -8.60
N SER A 101 5.18 11.79 -7.79
CA SER A 101 6.34 10.97 -7.41
C SER A 101 6.97 10.21 -8.57
N VAL A 102 6.16 9.99 -9.61
CA VAL A 102 6.54 9.20 -10.77
C VAL A 102 7.14 10.09 -11.88
N GLU A 103 6.60 11.29 -12.08
CA GLU A 103 7.09 12.28 -13.05
C GLU A 103 8.57 12.69 -12.80
N VAL A 104 9.05 12.63 -11.55
CA VAL A 104 10.45 12.94 -11.20
C VAL A 104 11.45 11.89 -11.75
N ASN A 105 10.99 10.69 -12.12
CA ASN A 105 11.86 9.56 -12.51
C ASN A 105 11.78 9.18 -14.01
N GLU A 106 11.21 10.04 -14.87
CA GLU A 106 10.98 9.79 -16.31
C GLU A 106 12.26 9.59 -17.16
N THR A 107 13.47 9.64 -16.58
CA THR A 107 14.73 9.66 -17.33
C THR A 107 15.37 8.29 -17.59
N THR A 108 14.71 7.17 -17.28
CA THR A 108 15.28 5.83 -17.49
C THR A 108 14.57 5.05 -18.61
N THR A 109 15.37 4.48 -19.52
CA THR A 109 14.95 3.71 -20.71
C THR A 109 14.13 2.45 -20.41
N HIS A 110 14.08 2.01 -19.16
CA HIS A 110 13.22 0.92 -18.69
C HIS A 110 12.46 1.37 -17.43
N LEU A 111 11.21 1.80 -17.63
CA LEU A 111 10.31 2.13 -16.52
C LEU A 111 10.12 0.88 -15.64
N ASN A 112 10.37 1.03 -14.34
CA ASN A 112 10.01 -0.01 -13.38
C ASN A 112 8.47 -0.22 -13.44
N PRO A 113 7.95 -1.47 -13.41
CA PRO A 113 6.52 -1.74 -13.59
C PRO A 113 5.59 -0.97 -12.64
N PHE A 114 6.04 -0.67 -11.42
CA PHE A 114 5.28 0.16 -10.47
C PHE A 114 5.24 1.64 -10.87
N VAL A 115 6.33 2.13 -11.48
CA VAL A 115 6.40 3.45 -12.12
C VAL A 115 5.38 3.49 -13.26
N ALA A 116 5.44 2.51 -14.18
CA ALA A 116 4.55 2.44 -15.33
C ALA A 116 3.08 2.35 -14.91
N LEU A 117 2.76 1.58 -13.87
CA LEU A 117 1.43 1.49 -13.30
C LEU A 117 0.96 2.84 -12.71
N GLY A 118 1.84 3.55 -11.99
CA GLY A 118 1.55 4.87 -11.46
C GLY A 118 1.38 5.96 -12.53
N ILE A 119 2.02 5.85 -13.69
CA ILE A 119 1.80 6.73 -14.86
C ILE A 119 0.45 6.44 -15.53
N PHE A 120 0.11 5.16 -15.64
CA PHE A 120 -1.06 4.72 -16.40
C PHE A 120 -2.38 5.05 -15.71
N LEU A 121 -2.43 4.96 -14.38
CA LEU A 121 -3.62 5.21 -13.55
C LEU A 121 -3.84 6.71 -13.29
#